data_AF-A0A3C0R806-F1
#
_entry.id   AF-A0A3C0R806-F1
#
_cell.length_a   1.000
_cell.length_b   1.000
_cell.length_c   1.000
_cell.angle_alpha   90.00
_cell.angle_beta   90.00
_cell.angle_gamma   90.00
#
_symmetry.space_group_name_H-M   'P 1'
#
loop_
_entity.id
_entity.type
_entity.pdbx_description
1 polymer ?
#
loop_
_entity_poly.entity_id
_entity_poly.type
_entity_poly.pdbx_seq_one_letter_code
_entity_poly.pdbx_strand_id
1 'polypeptide(L)'
;VLRGANFGKNVVAAANSQEVVDIVSKRADVIGFVGLGWIGDNYDPKQEAYRKLIRLALVECVLCPEKEVFAKPSQSTITYGQYPLARPLCYILKENATGLGTGFMNFMGLERGQLIFRRAFLAPAKMNLSRRSGKIKESE
;
A
#
# COMPACT_ATOMS: atom_id res chain seq x y z
N VAL A 1 -20.12 -3.47 -11.19
CA VAL A 1 -19.74 -2.20 -11.83
C VAL A 1 -20.02 -2.19 -13.32
N LEU A 2 -19.50 -3.13 -14.14
CA LEU A 2 -19.80 -3.14 -15.59
C LEU A 2 -20.82 -4.20 -16.07
N ARG A 3 -21.19 -5.17 -15.23
CA ARG A 3 -22.20 -6.21 -15.52
C ARG A 3 -22.02 -6.91 -16.90
N GLY A 4 -20.77 -7.12 -17.33
CA GLY A 4 -20.44 -7.75 -18.61
C GLY A 4 -20.28 -6.80 -19.80
N ALA A 5 -20.48 -5.49 -19.63
CA ALA A 5 -20.23 -4.50 -20.67
C ALA A 5 -18.73 -4.30 -20.94
N ASN A 6 -18.40 -3.99 -22.20
CA ASN A 6 -17.04 -3.62 -22.62
C ASN A 6 -16.61 -2.29 -21.98
N PHE A 7 -15.31 -2.15 -21.78
CA PHE A 7 -14.74 -0.87 -21.37
C PHE A 7 -14.86 0.19 -22.48
N GLY A 8 -14.84 1.47 -22.07
CA GLY A 8 -14.78 2.59 -23.03
C GLY A 8 -13.48 2.55 -23.85
N LYS A 9 -13.51 3.15 -25.05
CA LYS A 9 -12.35 3.16 -25.99
C LYS A 9 -11.08 3.79 -25.39
N ASN A 10 -11.22 4.61 -24.36
CA ASN A 10 -10.16 5.30 -23.64
C ASN A 10 -9.59 4.51 -22.44
N VAL A 11 -10.13 3.32 -22.17
CA VAL A 11 -9.65 2.45 -21.10
C VAL A 11 -8.81 1.35 -21.73
N VAL A 12 -7.53 1.37 -21.40
CA VAL A 12 -6.54 0.41 -21.92
C VAL A 12 -5.79 -0.24 -20.76
N ALA A 13 -5.27 -1.44 -21.00
CA ALA A 13 -4.40 -2.12 -20.06
C ALA A 13 -2.96 -2.06 -20.58
N ALA A 14 -2.02 -1.74 -19.69
CA ALA A 14 -0.60 -1.96 -19.93
C ALA A 14 -0.25 -3.43 -19.62
N ALA A 15 0.88 -3.92 -20.13
CA ALA A 15 1.34 -5.29 -19.90
C ALA A 15 1.75 -5.54 -18.44
N ASN A 16 2.25 -4.52 -17.74
CA ASN A 16 2.65 -4.62 -16.35
C ASN A 16 2.59 -3.27 -15.62
N SER A 17 2.79 -3.30 -14.29
CA SER A 17 2.76 -2.11 -13.44
C SER A 17 3.83 -1.07 -13.75
N GLN A 18 5.02 -1.49 -14.20
CA GLN A 18 6.09 -0.56 -14.57
C GLN A 18 5.72 0.23 -15.83
N GLU A 19 5.13 -0.43 -16.82
CA GLU A 19 4.67 0.22 -18.04
C GLU A 19 3.56 1.25 -17.77
N VAL A 20 2.68 1.01 -16.79
CA VAL A 20 1.71 2.03 -16.34
C VAL A 20 2.42 3.29 -15.87
N VAL A 21 3.47 3.15 -15.05
CA VAL A 21 4.24 4.29 -14.54
C VAL A 21 4.97 5.01 -15.68
N ASP A 22 5.57 4.27 -16.60
CA ASP A 22 6.27 4.84 -17.76
C ASP A 22 5.31 5.61 -18.67
N ILE A 23 4.11 5.10 -18.93
CA ILE A 23 3.09 5.79 -19.74
C ILE A 23 2.64 7.07 -19.06
N VAL A 24 2.29 7.02 -17.76
CA VAL A 24 1.81 8.19 -17.00
C VAL A 24 2.91 9.25 -16.85
N SER A 25 4.19 8.85 -16.75
CA SER A 25 5.29 9.82 -16.66
C SER A 25 5.54 10.61 -17.96
N LYS A 26 5.10 10.08 -19.11
CA LYS A 26 5.32 10.69 -20.44
C LYS A 26 4.09 11.44 -20.97
N ARG A 27 2.92 11.24 -20.36
CA ARG A 27 1.62 11.75 -20.85
C ARG A 27 0.84 12.41 -19.74
N ALA A 28 0.45 13.66 -19.94
CA ALA A 28 -0.34 14.43 -18.97
C ALA A 28 -1.86 14.18 -19.06
N ASP A 29 -2.32 13.52 -20.13
CA ASP A 29 -3.73 13.28 -20.45
C ASP A 29 -4.26 11.93 -19.92
N VAL A 30 -3.48 11.21 -19.12
CA VAL A 30 -3.79 9.86 -18.65
C VAL A 30 -3.74 9.74 -17.14
N ILE A 31 -4.56 8.83 -16.60
CA ILE A 31 -4.52 8.41 -15.20
C ILE A 31 -4.30 6.90 -15.18
N GLY A 32 -3.36 6.45 -14.35
CA GLY A 32 -3.05 5.04 -14.17
C GLY A 32 -3.30 4.58 -12.73
N PHE A 33 -3.60 3.29 -12.57
CA PHE A 33 -3.69 2.63 -11.27
C PHE A 33 -2.48 1.72 -11.09
N VAL A 34 -1.77 1.90 -9.98
CA VAL A 34 -0.60 1.08 -9.64
C VAL A 34 -0.58 0.80 -8.14
N GLY A 35 -0.01 -0.34 -7.75
CA GLY A 35 0.22 -0.65 -6.34
C GLY A 35 1.29 0.28 -5.73
N LEU A 36 1.10 0.66 -4.47
CA LEU A 36 2.00 1.59 -3.77
C LEU A 36 3.47 1.14 -3.78
N GLY A 37 3.75 -0.17 -3.78
CA GLY A 37 5.12 -0.69 -3.80
C GLY A 37 5.95 -0.33 -5.04
N TRP A 38 5.32 0.12 -6.13
CA TRP A 38 6.02 0.57 -7.35
C TRP A 38 6.44 2.04 -7.33
N ILE A 39 5.91 2.82 -6.38
CA ILE A 39 6.18 4.27 -6.28
C ILE A 39 6.52 4.72 -4.85
N GLY A 40 6.41 3.82 -3.87
CA GLY A 40 6.54 4.10 -2.45
C GLY A 40 7.93 3.87 -1.86
N ASP A 41 8.83 3.21 -2.59
CA ASP A 41 10.19 2.93 -2.10
C ASP A 41 11.07 4.17 -2.20
N ASN A 42 11.49 4.68 -1.04
CA ASN A 42 12.39 5.83 -0.95
C ASN A 42 13.87 5.45 -1.13
N TYR A 43 14.19 4.15 -1.10
CA TYR A 43 15.55 3.64 -1.28
C TYR A 43 15.84 3.22 -2.73
N ASP A 44 14.82 3.18 -3.59
CA ASP A 44 14.98 2.88 -5.02
C ASP A 44 15.12 4.19 -5.84
N PRO A 45 16.29 4.44 -6.45
CA PRO A 45 16.52 5.64 -7.28
C PRO A 45 15.54 5.77 -8.44
N LYS A 46 15.05 4.66 -9.01
CA LYS A 46 14.08 4.70 -10.11
C LYS A 46 12.73 5.23 -9.63
N GLN A 47 12.27 4.76 -8.47
CA GLN A 47 11.02 5.24 -7.87
C GLN A 47 11.14 6.70 -7.44
N GLU A 48 12.31 7.14 -6.98
CA GLU A 48 12.56 8.54 -6.68
C GLU A 48 12.48 9.42 -7.94
N ALA A 49 13.05 8.98 -9.06
CA ALA A 49 12.92 9.67 -10.34
C ALA A 49 11.46 9.73 -10.80
N TYR A 50 10.71 8.62 -10.70
CA TYR A 50 9.29 8.61 -11.06
C TYR A 50 8.47 9.60 -10.22
N ARG A 51 8.69 9.69 -8.91
CA ARG A 51 7.98 10.64 -8.03
C ARG A 51 8.19 12.11 -8.41
N LYS A 52 9.26 12.45 -9.14
CA LYS A 52 9.48 13.81 -9.67
C LYS A 52 8.65 14.08 -10.94
N LEU A 53 8.22 13.03 -11.63
CA LEU A 53 7.51 13.11 -12.91
C LEU A 53 5.99 12.88 -12.75
N ILE A 54 5.57 12.04 -11.80
CA ILE A 54 4.16 11.69 -11.60
C ILE A 54 3.58 12.35 -10.35
N ARG A 55 2.28 12.67 -10.39
CA ARG A 55 1.54 13.18 -9.24
C ARG A 55 0.58 12.11 -8.71
N LEU A 56 0.69 11.82 -7.42
CA LEU A 56 -0.25 10.93 -6.73
C LEU A 56 -1.58 11.64 -6.49
N ALA A 57 -2.68 10.94 -6.78
CA ALA A 57 -4.02 11.45 -6.56
C ALA A 57 -4.32 11.59 -5.06
N LEU A 58 -5.03 12.67 -4.75
CA LEU A 58 -5.70 12.89 -3.47
C LEU A 58 -7.09 12.25 -3.59
N VAL A 59 -7.41 11.33 -2.68
CA VAL A 59 -8.71 10.65 -2.68
C VAL A 59 -9.42 10.94 -1.36
N GLU A 60 -10.71 11.21 -1.44
CA GLU A 60 -11.54 11.56 -0.29
C GLU A 60 -11.56 10.42 0.74
N CYS A 61 -11.43 10.77 2.01
CA CYS A 61 -11.53 9.85 3.12
C CYS A 61 -13.01 9.52 3.40
N VAL A 62 -13.42 8.32 2.97
CA VAL A 62 -14.82 7.87 3.14
C VAL A 62 -15.16 7.50 4.59
N LEU A 63 -14.15 7.20 5.41
CA LEU A 63 -14.31 6.79 6.82
C LEU A 63 -14.11 7.94 7.82
N CYS A 64 -13.68 9.11 7.37
CA CYS A 64 -13.44 10.25 8.25
C CYS A 64 -14.77 10.94 8.60
N PRO A 65 -14.92 11.45 9.84
CA PRO A 65 -16.13 12.17 10.24
C PRO A 65 -16.27 13.52 9.52
N GLU A 66 -15.14 14.14 9.19
CA GLU A 66 -15.03 15.38 8.45
C GLU A 66 -15.18 15.12 6.95
N LYS A 67 -16.02 15.92 6.28
CA LYS A 67 -16.16 15.91 4.82
C LYS A 67 -15.02 16.69 4.18
N GLU A 68 -14.76 16.42 2.90
CA GLU A 68 -13.72 17.11 2.11
C GLU A 68 -12.29 16.88 2.63
N VAL A 69 -12.08 15.81 3.41
CA VAL A 69 -10.74 15.38 3.80
C VAL A 69 -10.18 14.48 2.71
N PHE A 70 -9.09 14.91 2.08
CA PHE A 70 -8.41 14.12 1.05
C PHE A 70 -7.06 13.61 1.52
N ALA A 71 -6.81 12.32 1.31
CA ALA A 71 -5.56 11.68 1.68
C ALA A 71 -4.74 11.30 0.45
N LYS A 72 -3.41 11.39 0.56
CA LYS A 72 -2.47 10.75 -0.37
C LYS A 72 -2.23 9.30 0.05
N PRO A 73 -1.88 8.40 -0.88
CA PRO A 73 -1.50 7.04 -0.52
C PRO A 73 -0.17 7.06 0.25
N SER A 74 -0.16 6.50 1.45
CA SER A 74 1.03 6.30 2.27
C SER A 74 0.79 5.14 3.25
N GLN A 75 1.86 4.57 3.81
CA GLN A 75 1.73 3.53 4.83
C GLN A 75 0.92 4.02 6.04
N SER A 76 1.06 5.30 6.43
CA SER A 76 0.31 5.90 7.53
C SER A 76 -1.18 6.08 7.20
N THR A 77 -1.49 6.77 6.11
CA THR A 77 -2.87 7.07 5.70
C THR A 77 -3.68 5.80 5.42
N ILE A 78 -3.04 4.74 4.93
CA ILE A 78 -3.69 3.42 4.78
C ILE A 78 -3.93 2.77 6.14
N THR A 79 -2.95 2.80 7.05
CA THR A 79 -3.08 2.21 8.41
C THR A 79 -4.22 2.85 9.21
N TYR A 80 -4.40 4.17 9.07
CA TYR A 80 -5.46 4.92 9.75
C TYR A 80 -6.79 4.95 8.99
N GLY A 81 -6.93 4.24 7.86
CA GLY A 81 -8.17 4.20 7.07
C GLY A 81 -8.51 5.51 6.35
N GLN A 82 -7.56 6.44 6.26
CA GLN A 82 -7.75 7.74 5.63
C GLN A 82 -7.75 7.65 4.10
N TYR A 83 -6.97 6.72 3.53
CA TYR A 83 -6.91 6.49 2.09
C TYR A 83 -7.78 5.28 1.70
N PRO A 84 -8.87 5.46 0.93
CA PRO A 84 -9.88 4.40 0.74
C PRO A 84 -9.47 3.33 -0.28
N LEU A 85 -8.51 3.60 -1.16
CA LEU A 85 -8.07 2.63 -2.18
C LEU A 85 -7.01 1.68 -1.63
N ALA A 86 -7.36 0.97 -0.56
CA ALA A 86 -6.54 -0.06 0.07
C ALA A 86 -7.25 -1.43 0.02
N ARG A 87 -6.48 -2.52 -0.08
CA ARG A 87 -7.00 -3.89 -0.02
C ARG A 87 -6.26 -4.72 1.02
N PRO A 88 -6.95 -5.58 1.79
CA PRO A 88 -6.28 -6.52 2.67
C PRO A 88 -5.54 -7.58 1.85
N LEU A 89 -4.40 -8.04 2.37
CA LEU A 89 -3.73 -9.24 1.90
C LEU A 89 -4.16 -10.41 2.79
N CYS A 90 -4.81 -11.40 2.20
CA CYS A 90 -5.32 -12.55 2.92
C CYS A 90 -4.42 -13.76 2.69
N TYR A 91 -4.08 -14.45 3.78
CA TYR A 91 -3.47 -15.78 3.74
C TYR A 91 -4.57 -16.82 3.95
N ILE A 92 -4.82 -17.65 2.94
CA ILE A 92 -5.84 -18.70 2.98
C ILE A 92 -5.15 -20.00 3.37
N LEU A 93 -5.49 -20.53 4.55
CA LEU A 93 -4.95 -21.78 5.07
C LEU A 93 -6.01 -22.88 4.97
N LYS A 94 -5.64 -24.02 4.36
CA LYS A 94 -6.51 -25.20 4.23
C LYS A 94 -5.83 -26.44 4.79
N GLU A 95 -5.24 -26.32 5.98
CA GLU A 95 -4.68 -27.46 6.71
C GLU A 95 -5.75 -28.11 7.60
N ASN A 96 -5.75 -29.43 7.69
CA ASN A 96 -6.67 -30.20 8.55
C ASN A 96 -6.17 -30.36 9.99
N ALA A 97 -4.90 -30.07 10.24
CA ALA A 97 -4.25 -30.07 11.55
C ALA A 97 -3.18 -28.97 11.60
N THR A 98 -2.72 -28.59 12.79
CA THR A 98 -1.66 -27.58 12.94
C THR A 98 -0.36 -28.06 12.31
N GLY A 99 0.03 -27.44 11.20
CA GLY A 99 1.21 -27.81 10.42
C GLY A 99 2.09 -26.62 10.06
N LEU A 100 2.82 -26.74 8.95
CA LEU A 100 3.76 -25.73 8.47
C LEU A 100 3.06 -24.44 8.08
N GLY A 101 1.89 -24.51 7.45
CA GLY A 101 1.12 -23.33 7.06
C GLY A 101 0.63 -22.55 8.28
N THR A 102 0.23 -23.25 9.34
CA THR A 102 -0.07 -22.66 10.65
C THR A 102 1.17 -21.98 11.26
N GLY A 103 2.33 -22.64 11.22
CA GLY A 103 3.60 -22.07 11.67
C GLY A 103 4.01 -20.81 10.89
N PHE A 104 3.83 -20.81 9.56
CA PHE A 104 4.11 -19.66 8.71
C PHE A 104 3.14 -18.49 8.96
N MET A 105 1.86 -18.78 9.14
CA MET A 105 0.87 -17.78 9.57
C MET A 105 1.29 -17.12 10.89
N ASN A 106 1.74 -17.92 11.87
CA ASN A 106 2.23 -17.41 13.14
C ASN A 106 3.46 -16.53 12.94
N PHE A 107 4.45 -16.96 12.17
CA PHE A 107 5.63 -16.14 11.85
C PHE A 107 5.26 -14.79 11.22
N MET A 108 4.34 -14.78 10.25
CA MET A 108 3.86 -13.55 9.60
C MET A 108 3.14 -12.63 10.58
N GLY A 109 2.40 -13.19 11.56
CA GLY A 109 1.65 -12.43 12.56
C GLY A 109 2.52 -11.80 13.66
N LEU A 110 3.70 -12.37 13.93
CA LEU A 110 4.65 -11.87 14.93
C LEU A 110 5.45 -10.66 14.41
N GLU A 111 6.20 -10.02 15.31
CA GLU A 111 6.92 -8.77 15.04
C GLU A 111 7.82 -8.85 13.80
N ARG A 112 8.60 -9.93 13.66
CA ARG A 112 9.47 -10.14 12.50
C ARG A 112 8.69 -10.16 11.19
N GLY A 113 7.57 -10.88 11.15
CA GLY A 113 6.69 -10.91 9.99
C GLY A 113 6.10 -9.54 9.67
N GLN A 114 5.61 -8.83 10.69
CA GLN A 114 5.05 -7.49 10.54
C GLN A 114 6.10 -6.45 10.07
N LEU A 115 7.35 -6.57 10.51
CA LEU A 115 8.46 -5.74 10.03
C LEU A 115 8.78 -5.98 8.54
N ILE A 116 8.63 -7.22 8.04
CA ILE A 116 8.80 -7.51 6.61
C ILE A 116 7.73 -6.78 5.79
N PHE A 117 6.45 -6.86 6.18
CA PHE A 117 5.39 -6.11 5.51
C PHE A 117 5.64 -4.60 5.55
N ARG A 118 6.09 -4.08 6.69
CA ARG A 118 6.45 -2.67 6.83
C ARG A 118 7.56 -2.27 5.87
N ARG A 119 8.62 -3.07 5.75
CA ARG A 119 9.76 -2.82 4.85
C ARG A 119 9.36 -2.88 3.38
N ALA A 120 8.37 -3.70 3.05
CA ALA A 120 7.76 -3.80 1.73
C ALA A 120 6.73 -2.67 1.44
N PHE A 121 6.69 -1.62 2.27
CA PHE A 121 5.76 -0.49 2.14
C PHE A 121 4.27 -0.86 2.26
N LEU A 122 3.97 -2.00 2.87
CA LEU A 122 2.62 -2.43 3.20
C LEU A 122 2.27 -2.02 4.64
N ALA A 123 0.99 -1.78 4.90
CA ALA A 123 0.52 -1.49 6.25
C ALA A 123 0.48 -2.78 7.10
N PRO A 124 1.19 -2.84 8.24
CA PRO A 124 1.09 -3.98 9.16
C PRO A 124 -0.33 -4.10 9.73
N ALA A 125 -0.91 -5.29 9.68
CA ALA A 125 -2.31 -5.52 10.07
C ALA A 125 -2.47 -6.07 11.49
N LYS A 126 -1.43 -6.72 12.04
CA LYS A 126 -1.52 -7.44 13.33
C LYS A 126 -0.80 -6.75 14.48
N MET A 127 0.10 -5.81 14.19
CA MET A 127 0.86 -5.10 15.22
C MET A 127 1.04 -3.63 14.88
N ASN A 128 0.92 -2.78 15.89
CA ASN A 128 1.30 -1.37 15.78
C ASN A 128 2.80 -1.23 16.06
N LEU A 129 3.57 -0.90 15.02
CA LEU A 129 5.03 -0.72 15.07
C LEU A 129 5.43 0.75 15.24
N SER A 130 4.58 1.55 15.93
CA SER A 130 4.87 2.95 16.23
C SER A 130 6.17 3.08 17.04
N ARG A 131 6.90 4.18 16.78
CA ARG A 131 8.18 4.44 17.44
C ARG A 131 7.88 4.76 18.92
N ARG A 132 8.25 3.86 19.83
CA ARG A 132 8.13 4.11 21.28
C ARG A 132 9.26 5.07 21.69
N SER A 133 8.89 6.23 22.22
CA SER A 133 9.88 7.14 22.81
C SER A 133 10.27 6.61 24.18
N GLY A 134 11.46 6.00 24.29
CA GLY A 134 12.04 5.65 25.58
C GLY A 134 12.72 6.88 26.19
N LYS A 135 12.32 7.30 27.39
CA LYS A 135 13.15 8.17 28.22
C LYS A 135 14.15 7.27 28.94
N ILE A 136 15.43 7.39 28.62
CA ILE A 136 16.49 6.79 29.43
C ILE A 136 16.53 7.64 30.71
N LYS A 137 16.25 7.05 31.87
CA LYS A 137 16.59 7.69 33.15
C LYS A 137 18.11 7.61 33.26
N GLU A 138 18.79 8.74 33.19
CA GLU A 138 20.16 8.81 33.73
C GLU A 138 20.05 8.51 35.22
N SER A 139 20.84 7.54 35.68
CA SER A 139 20.98 7.22 37.10
C SER A 139 21.75 8.37 37.77
N GLU A 140 21.15 8.97 38.79
CA GLU A 140 21.83 9.87 39.74
C GLU A 140 23.04 9.20 40.41
#